data_AF-A0A4R6H0V9-F1
#
_entry.id   AF-A0A4R6H0V9-F1
#
_cell.length_a   1.000
_cell.length_b   1.000
_cell.length_c   1.000
_cell.angle_alpha   90.00
_cell.angle_beta   90.00
_cell.angle_gamma   90.00
#
_symmetry.space_group_name_H-M   'P 1'
#
loop_
_entity.id
_entity.type
_entity.pdbx_description
1 polymer ?
#
loop_
_entity_poly.entity_id
_entity_poly.type
_entity_poly.pdbx_seq_one_letter_code
_entity_poly.pdbx_strand_id
1 'polypeptide(L)' 'MKELKQIPYDELVQMNQNGQIDDLQFLLAQEDLADSFLAEVKNPNPDNAREWLSNYENENLYT' A
#
# COMPACT_ATOMS: atom_id res chain seq x y z
N MET A 1 -0.53 18.61 8.48
CA MET A 1 0.13 17.35 8.09
C MET A 1 -0.03 17.22 6.59
N LYS A 2 1.02 16.87 5.84
CA LYS A 2 0.86 16.52 4.42
C LYS A 2 0.00 15.26 4.35
N GLU A 3 -0.92 15.19 3.40
CA GLU A 3 -1.67 13.95 3.13
C GLU A 3 -0.70 12.89 2.61
N LEU A 4 -0.84 11.63 3.06
CA LEU A 4 0.07 10.54 2.66
C LEU A 4 0.14 10.41 1.12
N LYS A 5 -0.96 10.67 0.41
CA LYS A 5 -1.05 10.67 -1.06
C LYS A 5 -0.16 11.71 -1.76
N GLN A 6 0.35 12.70 -1.04
CA GLN A 6 1.22 13.76 -1.57
C GLN A 6 2.70 13.52 -1.23
N ILE A 7 3.02 12.44 -0.53
CA ILE A 7 4.38 12.08 -0.13
C ILE A 7 5.03 11.28 -1.27
N PRO A 8 6.28 11.60 -1.67
CA PRO A 8 7.00 10.81 -2.67
C PRO A 8 7.09 9.33 -2.28
N TYR A 9 7.02 8.44 -3.27
CA TYR A 9 7.04 7.00 -3.03
C TYR A 9 8.24 6.55 -2.17
N ASP A 10 9.45 7.05 -2.45
CA ASP A 10 10.65 6.70 -1.67
C ASP A 10 10.53 7.07 -0.18
N GLU A 11 9.84 8.18 0.13
CA GLU A 11 9.60 8.60 1.51
C GLU A 11 8.51 7.71 2.16
N LEU A 12 7.46 7.33 1.42
CA LEU A 12 6.46 6.36 1.90
C LEU A 12 7.09 4.99 2.22
N VAL A 13 8.02 4.51 1.39
CA VAL A 13 8.75 3.26 1.64
C VAL A 13 9.55 3.34 2.94
N GLN A 14 10.27 4.45 3.15
CA GLN A 14 11.03 4.66 4.38
C GLN A 14 10.11 4.70 5.61
N MET A 15 8.97 5.38 5.50
CA MET A 15 7.97 5.47 6.56
C MET A 15 7.31 4.12 6.90
N ASN A 16 7.11 3.24 5.91
CA ASN A 16 6.63 1.88 6.20
C ASN A 16 7.73 1.05 6.88
N GLN A 17 8.94 1.05 6.31
CA GLN A 17 10.07 0.26 6.83
C GLN A 17 10.49 0.62 8.26
N ASN A 18 10.29 1.87 8.67
CA ASN A 18 10.59 2.32 10.03
C ASN A 18 9.39 2.25 10.99
N GLY A 19 8.24 1.76 10.51
CA GLY A 19 7.02 1.59 11.29
C GLY A 19 6.26 2.89 11.61
N GLN A 20 6.52 3.98 10.89
CA GLN A 20 5.75 5.22 11.00
C GLN A 20 4.36 5.11 10.37
N ILE A 21 4.21 4.28 9.35
CA ILE A 21 2.93 3.90 8.75
C ILE A 21 2.84 2.38 8.61
N ASP A 22 1.64 1.83 8.66
CA ASP A 22 1.42 0.41 8.43
C ASP A 22 1.23 0.07 6.93
N ASP A 23 1.19 -1.23 6.62
CA ASP A 23 1.05 -1.72 5.24
C ASP A 23 -0.26 -1.24 4.57
N LEU A 24 -1.33 -1.04 5.34
CA LEU A 24 -2.59 -0.51 4.81
C LEU A 24 -2.45 0.97 4.46
N GLN A 25 -1.87 1.78 5.34
CA GLN A 25 -1.60 3.19 5.09
C GLN A 25 -0.65 3.39 3.91
N PHE A 26 0.37 2.54 3.78
CA PHE A 26 1.30 2.54 2.66
C PHE A 26 0.60 2.20 1.34
N LEU A 27 -0.26 1.18 1.33
CA LEU A 27 -1.04 0.79 0.15
C LEU A 27 -2.00 1.92 -0.26
N LEU A 28 -2.79 2.43 0.69
CA LEU A 28 -3.81 3.45 0.42
C LEU A 28 -3.24 4.83 0.03
N ALA A 29 -1.96 5.06 0.27
CA ALA A 29 -1.27 6.27 -0.19
C ALA A 29 -1.00 6.27 -1.71
N GLN A 30 -1.11 5.12 -2.37
CA GLN A 30 -0.87 4.94 -3.81
C GLN A 30 -2.20 4.83 -4.54
N GLU A 31 -2.62 5.87 -5.27
CA GLU A 31 -4.00 6.02 -5.78
C GLU A 31 -4.48 4.82 -6.62
N ASP A 32 -3.72 4.41 -7.64
CA ASP A 32 -4.12 3.30 -8.52
C ASP A 32 -4.21 1.94 -7.79
N LEU A 33 -3.29 1.70 -6.84
CA LEU A 33 -3.29 0.47 -6.03
C LEU A 33 -4.41 0.48 -4.99
N ALA A 34 -4.67 1.63 -4.39
CA ALA A 34 -5.73 1.81 -3.40
C ALA A 34 -7.10 1.47 -3.99
N ASP A 35 -7.39 1.98 -5.19
CA ASP A 35 -8.66 1.70 -5.87
C ASP A 35 -8.81 0.21 -6.20
N SER A 36 -7.75 -0.44 -6.69
CA SER A 36 -7.74 -1.87 -7.01
C SER A 36 -7.96 -2.73 -5.77
N PHE A 37 -7.23 -2.44 -4.69
CA PHE A 37 -7.35 -3.17 -3.43
C PHE A 37 -8.72 -3.00 -2.77
N LEU A 38 -9.25 -1.78 -2.73
CA LEU A 38 -10.56 -1.49 -2.12
C LEU A 38 -11.74 -2.07 -2.91
N ALA A 39 -11.56 -2.33 -4.21
CA ALA A 39 -12.55 -3.03 -5.02
C ALA A 39 -12.66 -4.52 -4.67
N GLU A 40 -11.55 -5.15 -4.25
CA GLU A 40 -11.47 -6.59 -4.02
C GLU A 40 -11.62 -6.97 -2.54
N VAL A 41 -11.04 -6.19 -1.63
CA VAL A 41 -10.89 -6.56 -0.22
C VAL A 41 -11.97 -5.92 0.65
N LYS A 42 -12.81 -6.77 1.24
CA LYS A 42 -13.80 -6.35 2.26
C LYS A 42 -13.15 -6.33 3.64
N ASN A 43 -13.29 -5.21 4.35
CA ASN A 43 -12.64 -4.92 5.65
C ASN A 43 -11.10 -4.83 5.57
N PRO A 44 -10.57 -3.77 4.95
CA PRO A 44 -9.14 -3.52 4.88
C PRO A 44 -8.45 -3.47 6.25
N ASN A 45 -7.31 -4.12 6.36
CA ASN A 45 -6.42 -4.07 7.53
C ASN A 45 -4.96 -4.25 7.08
N PRO A 46 -3.97 -4.01 7.96
CA PRO A 46 -2.56 -4.14 7.57
C PRO A 46 -2.18 -5.53 7.06
N ASP A 47 -2.73 -6.60 7.65
CA ASP A 47 -2.38 -7.97 7.28
C ASP A 47 -2.84 -8.32 5.86
N ASN A 48 -4.10 -7.99 5.52
CA ASN A 48 -4.63 -8.27 4.18
C ASN A 48 -4.10 -7.29 3.12
N ALA A 49 -3.72 -6.07 3.49
CA ALA A 49 -3.01 -5.15 2.61
C ALA A 49 -1.64 -5.72 2.21
N ARG A 50 -0.90 -6.27 3.19
CA ARG A 50 0.40 -6.90 2.95
C ARG A 50 0.31 -8.11 2.04
N GLU A 51 -0.65 -9.00 2.31
CA GLU A 51 -0.89 -10.19 1.48
C GLU A 51 -1.27 -9.81 0.05
N TRP A 52 -2.18 -8.85 -0.11
CA TRP A 52 -2.64 -8.40 -1.42
C TRP A 52 -1.50 -7.74 -2.23
N LEU A 53 -0.70 -6.86 -1.60
CA LEU A 53 0.47 -6.25 -2.25
C LEU A 53 1.46 -7.30 -2.73
N SER A 54 1.78 -8.29 -1.89
CA SER A 54 2.67 -9.39 -2.24
C SER A 54 2.16 -10.17 -3.45
N ASN A 55 0.86 -10.45 -3.53
CA ASN A 55 0.27 -11.13 -4.68
C ASN A 55 0.30 -10.26 -5.94
N TYR A 56 -0.07 -8.99 -5.81
CA TYR A 56 -0.06 -8.02 -6.91
C TYR A 56 1.34 -7.86 -7.53
N GLU A 57 2.39 -7.76 -6.71
CA GLU A 57 3.78 -7.68 -7.18
C GLU A 57 4.20 -8.95 -7.93
N ASN A 58 3.83 -10.13 -7.45
CA ASN A 58 4.16 -11.41 -8.11
C ASN A 58 3.49 -11.55 -9.48
N GLU A 59 2.27 -11.03 -9.64
CA GLU A 59 1.53 -11.10 -10.91
C GLU A 59 2.02 -10.07 -11.94
N ASN A 60 2.43 -8.88 -11.50
CA ASN A 60 2.68 -7.74 -12.39
C ASN A 60 4.17 -7.41 -12.63
N LEU A 61 5.08 -7.82 -11.75
CA LEU A 61 6.50 -7.41 -11.81
C LEU A 61 7.47 -8.53 -12.20
N TYR A 62 7.04 -9.79 -12.13
CA TYR A 62 7.89 -10.97 -12.38
C TYR A 62 7.43 -11.81 -13.58
N THR A 63 6.62 -11.25 -14.48
CA THR A 63 6.17 -11.88 -15.74
C THR A 63 7.05 -11.55 -16.95
#